data_AF-A0A0S3RV55-F1
#
_entry.id   AF-A0A0S3RV55-F1
#
_cell.length_a   1.000
_cell.length_b   1.000
_cell.length_c   1.000
_cell.angle_alpha   90.00
_cell.angle_beta   90.00
_cell.angle_gamma   90.00
#
_symmetry.space_group_name_H-M   'P 1'
#
loop_
_entity.id
_entity.type
_entity.pdbx_description
1 polymer ?
#
loop_
_entity_poly.entity_id
_entity_poly.type
_entity_poly.pdbx_seq_one_letter_code
_entity_poly.pdbx_strand_id
1 'polypeptide(L)' 'MELSAFSAGGLTQPKTLKLQGKVGGKVVLILVDSGASHNFISKKLVEELKLGMEDTFPYQVSLGDGHKKKT' A
#
# COMPACT_ATOMS: atom_id res chain seq x y z
N MET A 1 10.07 -0.39 -7.66
CA MET A 1 9.04 0.32 -6.86
C MET A 1 9.45 0.25 -5.40
N GLU A 2 9.10 1.24 -4.58
CA GLU A 2 9.59 1.36 -3.20
C GLU A 2 8.42 1.55 -2.25
N LEU A 3 8.41 0.81 -1.13
CA LEU A 3 7.40 0.89 -0.07
C LEU A 3 8.05 0.67 1.30
N SER A 4 7.81 1.52 2.31
CA SER A 4 8.31 1.23 3.66
C SER A 4 7.75 -0.09 4.18
N ALA A 5 8.61 -0.96 4.75
CA ALA A 5 8.18 -2.22 5.36
C ALA A 5 7.20 -1.99 6.52
N PHE A 6 7.36 -0.87 7.23
CA PHE A 6 6.46 -0.47 8.30
C PHE A 6 5.10 -0.04 7.76
N SER A 7 5.06 0.73 6.67
CA SER A 7 3.82 1.10 5.97
C SER A 7 3.11 -0.14 5.42
N ALA A 8 3.85 -1.09 4.83
CA ALA A 8 3.31 -2.37 4.37
C ALA A 8 2.70 -3.19 5.51
N GLY A 9 3.29 -3.12 6.72
CA GLY A 9 2.76 -3.72 7.93
C GLY A 9 1.69 -2.91 8.66
N GLY A 10 1.34 -1.71 8.17
CA GLY A 10 0.36 -0.83 8.82
C GLY A 10 0.86 -0.12 10.09
N LEU A 11 2.17 -0.10 10.34
CA LEU A 11 2.79 0.51 11.51
C LEU A 11 2.95 2.03 11.34
N THR A 12 2.82 2.77 12.44
CA THR A 12 3.05 4.22 12.43
C THR A 12 4.55 4.50 12.56
N GLN A 13 5.07 5.40 11.73
CA GLN A 13 6.42 5.94 11.87
C GLN A 13 6.37 7.47 11.93
N PRO A 14 7.42 8.17 12.41
CA PRO A 14 7.43 9.64 12.45
C PRO A 14 7.18 10.32 11.09
N LYS A 15 7.43 9.62 9.99
CA LYS A 15 7.24 10.11 8.61
C LYS A 15 5.98 9.56 7.93
N THR A 16 5.11 8.86 8.66
CA THR A 16 3.88 8.26 8.13
C THR A 16 2.69 8.90 8.82
N LEU A 17 1.83 9.57 8.06
CA LEU A 17 0.56 10.08 8.56
C LEU A 17 -0.53 9.02 8.38
N LYS A 18 -1.33 8.81 9.42
CA LYS A 18 -2.50 7.92 9.40
C LYS A 18 -3.77 8.74 9.29
N LEU A 19 -4.56 8.48 8.27
CA LEU A 19 -5.82 9.16 8.02
C LEU A 19 -6.94 8.14 7.90
N GLN A 20 -8.08 8.44 8.51
CA GLN A 20 -9.30 7.71 8.19
C GLN A 20 -9.92 8.33 6.93
N GLY A 21 -10.21 7.49 5.94
CA GLY A 21 -10.82 7.91 4.68
C GLY A 21 -11.95 6.98 4.26
N LYS A 22 -12.48 7.22 3.06
CA LYS A 22 -13.54 6.40 2.48
C LYS A 22 -13.22 6.09 1.02
N VAL A 23 -13.29 4.80 0.64
CA VAL A 23 -13.12 4.34 -0.74
C VAL A 23 -14.30 3.42 -1.07
N GLY A 24 -15.00 3.71 -2.17
CA GLY A 24 -16.13 2.89 -2.62
C GLY A 24 -17.22 2.66 -1.56
N GLY A 25 -17.46 3.61 -0.66
CA GLY A 25 -18.44 3.43 0.42
C GLY A 25 -17.87 2.87 1.73
N LYS A 26 -16.68 2.25 1.72
CA LYS A 26 -16.05 1.67 2.92
C LYS A 26 -15.10 2.65 3.60
N VAL A 27 -15.17 2.68 4.93
CA VAL A 27 -14.17 3.37 5.76
C VAL A 27 -12.87 2.59 5.72
N VAL A 28 -11.76 3.28 5.46
CA VAL A 28 -10.43 2.69 5.30
C VAL A 28 -9.38 3.50 6.05
N LEU A 29 -8.29 2.84 6.45
CA LEU A 29 -7.09 3.52 6.94
C LEU A 29 -6.17 3.83 5.75
N ILE A 30 -5.84 5.10 5.57
CA ILE A 30 -4.92 5.59 4.54
C ILE A 30 -3.61 5.97 5.24
N LEU A 31 -2.50 5.45 4.69
CA LEU A 31 -1.16 5.81 5.12
C LEU A 31 -0.57 6.77 4.08
N VAL A 32 -0.20 7.97 4.52
CA VAL A 32 0.58 8.90 3.70
C VAL A 32 2.04 8.72 4.07
N ASP A 33 2.81 8.14 3.15
CA ASP A 33 4.23 7.84 3.31
C ASP A 33 5.02 8.55 2.22
N SER A 34 5.80 9.57 2.59
CA SER A 34 6.62 10.33 1.65
C SER A 34 7.78 9.51 1.08
N GLY A 35 8.09 8.35 1.68
CA GLY A 35 9.14 7.44 1.22
C GLY A 35 8.68 6.43 0.17
N ALA A 36 7.37 6.32 -0.09
CA ALA A 36 6.85 5.41 -1.11
C ALA A 36 6.87 6.08 -2.50
N SER A 37 7.36 5.35 -3.51
CA SER A 37 7.35 5.87 -4.89
C SER A 37 6.03 5.67 -5.60
N HIS A 38 5.17 4.78 -5.09
CA HIS A 38 3.89 4.40 -5.69
C HIS A 38 2.84 4.24 -4.59
N ASN A 39 1.57 4.26 -4.99
CA ASN A 39 0.46 3.97 -4.11
C ASN A 39 0.22 2.46 -4.06
N PHE A 40 -0.10 1.96 -2.87
CA PHE A 40 -0.43 0.56 -2.64
C PHE A 40 -1.79 0.46 -1.98
N ILE A 41 -2.56 -0.53 -2.40
CA ILE A 41 -3.86 -0.86 -1.82
C ILE A 41 -3.86 -2.33 -1.42
N SER A 42 -4.50 -2.66 -0.31
CA SER A 42 -4.57 -4.06 0.13
C SER A 42 -5.41 -4.88 -0.86
N LYS A 43 -4.90 -6.05 -1.25
CA LYS A 43 -5.61 -6.97 -2.15
C LYS A 43 -7.01 -7.32 -1.63
N LYS A 44 -7.11 -7.53 -0.31
CA LYS A 44 -8.40 -7.76 0.37
C LYS A 44 -9.41 -6.63 0.14
N LEU A 45 -8.99 -5.37 0.22
CA LEU A 45 -9.89 -4.23 -0.01
C LEU A 45 -10.33 -4.15 -1.48
N VAL A 46 -9.43 -4.43 -2.42
CA VAL A 46 -9.72 -4.52 -3.86
C VAL A 46 -10.79 -5.57 -4.15
N GLU A 47 -10.65 -6.76 -3.57
CA GLU A 47 -11.63 -7.86 -3.68
C GLU A 47 -12.97 -7.50 -3.06
N GLU A 48 -12.98 -6.92 -1.84
CA GLU A 48 -14.20 -6.51 -1.15
C GLU A 48 -14.99 -5.42 -1.89
N LEU A 49 -14.28 -4.48 -2.51
CA LEU A 49 -14.87 -3.39 -3.28
C LEU A 49 -15.16 -3.79 -4.73
N LYS A 50 -14.78 -5.00 -5.15
CA LYS A 50 -14.91 -5.49 -6.53
C LYS A 50 -14.29 -4.52 -7.55
N LEU A 51 -13.14 -3.94 -7.22
CA LEU A 51 -12.43 -3.05 -8.14
C LEU A 51 -11.85 -3.88 -9.28
N GLY A 52 -11.85 -3.32 -10.49
CA GLY A 52 -11.19 -3.94 -11.64
C GLY A 52 -9.69 -4.10 -11.39
N MET A 53 -9.17 -5.28 -11.72
CA MET A 53 -7.73 -5.58 -11.68
C MET A 53 -7.29 -5.92 -13.09
N GLU A 54 -6.18 -5.32 -13.51
CA GLU A 54 -5.50 -5.68 -14.74
C GLU A 54 -4.16 -6.31 -14.39
N ASP A 55 -3.86 -7.44 -15.00
CA ASP A 55 -2.58 -8.10 -14.82
C ASP A 55 -1.47 -7.26 -15.45
N THR A 56 -0.41 -7.04 -14.68
CA THR A 56 0.79 -6.36 -15.14
C THR A 56 1.96 -7.32 -15.17
N PHE A 57 2.99 -7.03 -15.98
CA PHE A 57 4.23 -7.79 -15.91
C PHE A 57 4.80 -7.76 -14.48
N PRO A 58 5.25 -8.90 -13.93
CA PRO A 58 5.83 -8.95 -12.60
C PRO A 58 7.00 -7.97 -12.46
N TYR A 59 6.99 -7.17 -11.41
CA TYR A 59 8.08 -6.25 -11.07
C TYR A 59 8.55 -6.48 -9.64
N GLN A 60 9.69 -5.86 -9.31
CA GLN A 60 10.23 -5.88 -7.96
C GLN A 60 9.81 -4.62 -7.19
N VAL A 61 9.28 -4.84 -6.00
CA VAL A 61 9.05 -3.81 -4.98
C VAL A 61 10.14 -3.98 -3.94
N SER A 62 11.02 -3.00 -3.78
CA SER A 62 11.91 -2.96 -2.62
C SER A 62 11.14 -2.39 -1.43
N LEU A 63 11.35 -3.02 -0.29
CA LEU A 63 10.77 -2.64 0.98
C LEU A 63 11.78 -1.82 1.77
N GLY A 64 11.29 -0.94 2.65
CA GLY A 64 12.15 -0.08 3.48
C GLY A 64 13.06 -0.83 4.46
N ASP A 65 12.96 -2.15 4.56
CA ASP A 65 13.85 -3.03 5.32
C ASP A 65 14.96 -3.67 4.45
N GLY A 66 15.03 -3.30 3.16
CA GLY A 66 15.99 -3.82 2.19
C GLY A 66 15.56 -5.10 1.48
N HIS A 67 14.46 -5.74 1.90
CA HIS A 67 13.93 -6.90 1.18
C HIS A 67 13.27 -6.50 -0.13
N LYS A 68 13.30 -7.39 -1.12
CA LYS A 68 12.59 -7.20 -2.39
C LYS A 68 11.48 -8.23 -2.53
N LYS A 69 10.29 -7.78 -2.86
CA LYS A 69 9.13 -8.61 -3.14
C LYS A 69 8.83 -8.59 -4.64
N LYS A 70 8.73 -9.76 -5.24
CA LYS A 70 8.20 -9.91 -6.61
C LYS A 70 6.68 -9.91 -6.53
N THR A 71 6.04 -9.06 -7.32
CA THR A 71 4.57 -8.97 -7.43
C THR A 71 4.05 -9.89 -8.52
#